data_AF-A5GBT7-F1
#
_entry.id   AF-A5GBT7-F1
#
_cell.length_a   1.000
_cell.length_b   1.000
_cell.length_c   1.000
_cell.angle_alpha   90.00
_cell.angle_beta   90.00
_cell.angle_gamma   90.00
#
_symmetry.space_group_name_H-M   'P 1'
#
loop_
_entity.id
_entity.type
_entity.pdbx_description
1 polymer ?
#
loop_
_entity_poly.entity_id
_entity_poly.type
_entity_poly.pdbx_seq_one_letter_code
_entity_poly.pdbx_strand_id
1 'polypeptide(L)'
;MKRFVSIASLLLLILVLAGCGEDPANSSGTKVTGFASKGPIVNGVIKIYSVKDGVKTFIKQTTTDANGNYSADLGAYTGPIIAEASGSYLDEATGLTKTISADSPLHAALPLAQGTVNLPVTALTELAFTKAGSTLSASTISAANTLVSDLFKVDIIATSPVAPTTEALKTATQAQKDYTLALAAISQMASTSAGTSDTDKLNNALTTTGQGISSTGMTTATVNAIQSALTAFVSNANNKTGISDTSTTSLVNVGTLSKSYKLMLQGTFTPGSVTGIQFDLSLPAGVTLNVDNSTSAVLASSLALSGAAPSGALLSAHYSSGALTVGIITTSRFSTGEVATLTCNIPAGVSAPSASLFSAANLRSIDKNGATVAGIMITIK
;
A
#
# COMPACT_ATOMS: atom_id res chain seq x y z
N MET A 1 -40.26 -63.07 6.71
CA MET A 1 -40.04 -61.72 6.17
C MET A 1 -38.63 -61.64 5.58
N LYS A 2 -38.54 -61.35 4.28
CA LYS A 2 -37.47 -60.71 3.45
C LYS A 2 -35.98 -60.81 3.92
N ARG A 3 -35.15 -61.64 3.24
CA ARG A 3 -34.04 -61.32 2.27
C ARG A 3 -32.74 -60.74 2.89
N PHE A 4 -31.63 -61.48 3.03
CA PHE A 4 -30.52 -61.77 2.06
C PHE A 4 -29.75 -60.56 1.50
N VAL A 5 -28.44 -60.42 1.81
CA VAL A 5 -27.25 -59.99 0.99
C VAL A 5 -25.99 -60.24 1.88
N SER A 6 -25.14 -61.29 1.71
CA SER A 6 -23.97 -61.49 0.78
C SER A 6 -22.90 -60.38 0.80
N ILE A 7 -21.56 -60.53 0.69
CA ILE A 7 -20.57 -61.61 0.49
C ILE A 7 -19.18 -60.91 0.55
N ALA A 8 -18.15 -61.59 1.11
CA ALA A 8 -16.69 -61.51 0.82
C ALA A 8 -15.95 -60.15 0.94
N SER A 9 -14.62 -60.02 1.02
CA SER A 9 -13.46 -60.90 0.78
C SER A 9 -12.25 -60.19 1.43
N LEU A 10 -11.37 -60.90 2.14
CA LEU A 10 -10.01 -61.20 1.69
C LEU A 10 -9.07 -59.97 1.53
N LEU A 11 -8.17 -59.74 2.50
CA LEU A 11 -6.73 -59.66 2.20
C LEU A 11 -5.86 -59.75 3.46
N LEU A 12 -5.02 -60.78 3.45
CA LEU A 12 -3.97 -61.12 4.39
C LEU A 12 -2.63 -60.75 3.73
N LEU A 13 -1.69 -60.25 4.54
CA LEU A 13 -0.22 -60.27 4.34
C LEU A 13 0.36 -59.40 3.20
N ILE A 14 1.28 -58.50 3.57
CA ILE A 14 2.69 -58.48 3.13
C ILE A 14 3.47 -57.52 4.05
N LEU A 15 4.43 -58.08 4.76
CA LEU A 15 5.57 -57.40 5.35
C LEU A 15 6.66 -57.25 4.26
N VAL A 16 7.53 -56.24 4.41
CA VAL A 16 8.92 -56.09 3.90
C VAL A 16 9.15 -54.85 3.01
N LEU A 17 10.32 -54.22 3.27
CA LEU A 17 11.05 -53.09 2.63
C LEU A 17 10.71 -51.69 3.18
N ALA A 18 11.53 -51.11 4.08
CA ALA A 18 12.89 -50.57 3.89
C ALA A 18 12.93 -49.28 3.05
N GLY A 19 13.36 -48.19 3.70
CA GLY A 19 13.86 -46.98 3.03
C GLY A 19 12.80 -46.04 2.47
N CYS A 20 12.04 -45.36 3.32
CA CYS A 20 11.44 -44.10 2.91
C CYS A 20 12.58 -43.07 2.91
N GLY A 21 13.10 -42.78 1.73
CA GLY A 21 14.10 -41.73 1.53
C GLY A 21 13.58 -40.43 2.12
N GLU A 22 14.44 -39.75 2.88
CA GLU A 22 14.38 -38.31 2.94
C GLU A 22 14.52 -37.83 1.50
N ASP A 23 13.40 -37.44 0.87
CA ASP A 23 13.47 -36.57 -0.29
C ASP A 23 14.42 -35.45 0.11
N PRO A 24 15.54 -35.23 -0.61
CA PRO A 24 16.45 -34.15 -0.28
C PRO A 24 15.58 -32.91 -0.24
N ALA A 25 15.44 -32.32 0.96
CA ALA A 25 14.65 -31.14 1.18
C ALA A 25 14.99 -30.20 0.04
N ASN A 26 14.02 -30.04 -0.88
CA ASN A 26 14.20 -29.32 -2.11
C ASN A 26 14.50 -27.90 -1.64
N SER A 27 15.79 -27.56 -1.51
CA SER A 27 16.22 -26.34 -0.84
C SER A 27 15.63 -25.25 -1.69
N SER A 28 14.55 -24.64 -1.21
CA SER A 28 13.74 -23.74 -2.00
C SER A 28 14.62 -22.53 -2.29
N GLY A 29 15.23 -22.55 -3.48
CA GLY A 29 16.14 -21.50 -3.92
C GLY A 29 15.43 -20.16 -3.81
N THR A 30 16.18 -19.13 -3.45
CA THR A 30 15.67 -17.78 -3.42
C THR A 30 15.58 -17.27 -4.84
N LYS A 31 14.34 -17.10 -5.32
CA LYS A 31 14.02 -16.56 -6.62
C LYS A 31 13.51 -15.14 -6.46
N VAL A 32 14.21 -14.19 -7.04
CA VAL A 32 13.78 -12.79 -7.08
C VAL A 32 13.09 -12.54 -8.41
N THR A 33 11.83 -12.16 -8.37
CA THR A 33 11.08 -11.66 -9.53
C THR A 33 10.77 -10.20 -9.34
N GLY A 34 10.50 -9.47 -10.41
CA GLY A 34 10.06 -8.10 -10.30
C GLY A 34 9.82 -7.46 -11.64
N PHE A 35 9.58 -6.16 -11.60
CA PHE A 35 9.35 -5.33 -12.76
C PHE A 35 10.18 -4.05 -12.62
N ALA A 36 10.91 -3.67 -13.66
CA ALA A 36 11.71 -2.46 -13.67
C ALA A 36 11.02 -1.37 -14.51
N SER A 37 10.77 -0.20 -13.90
CA SER A 37 9.90 0.82 -14.49
C SER A 37 10.21 2.28 -14.23
N LYS A 38 10.19 3.01 -15.34
CA LYS A 38 9.83 4.42 -15.46
C LYS A 38 8.92 4.55 -16.70
N GLY A 39 8.01 3.59 -16.84
CA GLY A 39 7.64 2.95 -18.11
C GLY A 39 8.43 1.65 -18.21
N PRO A 40 7.90 0.54 -18.79
CA PRO A 40 8.64 -0.72 -18.87
C PRO A 40 10.07 -0.49 -19.39
N ILE A 41 11.08 -0.81 -18.57
CA ILE A 41 12.47 -0.75 -19.01
C ILE A 41 12.69 -2.00 -19.85
N VAL A 42 12.78 -1.85 -21.17
CA VAL A 42 12.79 -2.98 -22.11
C VAL A 42 14.22 -3.44 -22.37
N ASN A 43 14.49 -4.75 -22.24
CA ASN A 43 15.83 -5.33 -22.38
C ASN A 43 16.88 -4.62 -21.50
N GLY A 44 16.45 -4.07 -20.37
CA GLY A 44 17.29 -3.41 -19.39
C GLY A 44 18.14 -4.41 -18.62
N VAL A 45 19.19 -3.93 -18.00
CA VAL A 45 20.09 -4.73 -17.16
C VAL A 45 19.66 -4.61 -15.71
N ILE A 46 19.47 -5.76 -15.06
CA ILE A 46 19.22 -5.85 -13.62
C ILE A 46 20.44 -6.49 -12.95
N LYS A 47 21.04 -5.79 -11.99
CA LYS A 47 22.12 -6.31 -11.13
C LYS A 47 21.61 -6.45 -9.70
N ILE A 48 21.79 -7.62 -9.11
CA ILE A 48 21.36 -7.93 -7.75
C ILE A 48 22.58 -8.09 -6.86
N TYR A 49 22.53 -7.43 -5.72
CA TYR A 49 23.59 -7.38 -4.72
C TYR A 49 23.07 -7.83 -3.37
N SER A 50 23.92 -8.51 -2.61
CA SER A 50 23.74 -8.70 -1.17
C SER A 50 24.16 -7.45 -0.43
N VAL A 51 23.55 -7.24 0.72
CA VAL A 51 23.94 -6.18 1.64
C VAL A 51 24.23 -6.78 3.00
N LYS A 52 25.47 -6.57 3.47
CA LYS A 52 25.89 -6.94 4.82
C LYS A 52 26.72 -5.81 5.40
N ASP A 53 26.31 -5.29 6.55
CA ASP A 53 27.01 -4.21 7.25
C ASP A 53 27.25 -2.97 6.35
N GLY A 54 26.28 -2.65 5.49
CA GLY A 54 26.36 -1.55 4.52
C GLY A 54 27.22 -1.84 3.28
N VAL A 55 27.86 -3.02 3.21
CA VAL A 55 28.68 -3.41 2.06
C VAL A 55 27.83 -4.11 1.00
N LYS A 56 27.85 -3.55 -0.22
CA LYS A 56 27.19 -4.10 -1.40
C LYS A 56 28.10 -5.15 -2.07
N THR A 57 27.67 -6.41 -2.19
CA THR A 57 28.42 -7.46 -2.89
C THR A 57 27.59 -8.08 -4.01
N PHE A 58 28.12 -8.10 -5.24
CA PHE A 58 27.41 -8.61 -6.42
C PHE A 58 27.06 -10.10 -6.27
N ILE A 59 25.82 -10.46 -6.62
CA ILE A 59 25.35 -11.84 -6.63
C ILE A 59 25.07 -12.29 -8.07
N LYS A 60 24.24 -11.53 -8.79
CA LYS A 60 23.66 -11.97 -10.06
C LYS A 60 23.32 -10.81 -10.96
N GLN A 61 23.33 -11.06 -12.27
CA GLN A 61 22.79 -10.19 -13.29
C GLN A 61 21.74 -10.94 -14.12
N THR A 62 20.69 -10.23 -14.54
CA THR A 62 19.69 -10.67 -15.51
C THR A 62 19.25 -9.50 -16.38
N THR A 63 18.34 -9.72 -17.32
CA THR A 63 17.71 -8.68 -18.13
C THR A 63 16.20 -8.66 -17.94
N THR A 64 15.58 -7.52 -18.26
CA THR A 64 14.12 -7.43 -18.34
C THR A 64 13.59 -7.92 -19.69
N ASP A 65 12.34 -8.35 -19.73
CA ASP A 65 11.61 -8.67 -20.95
C ASP A 65 11.00 -7.43 -21.64
N ALA A 66 10.21 -7.64 -22.70
CA ALA A 66 9.51 -6.57 -23.43
C ALA A 66 8.48 -5.82 -22.58
N ASN A 67 8.07 -6.40 -21.46
CA ASN A 67 7.17 -5.81 -20.49
C ASN A 67 7.94 -5.30 -19.27
N GLY A 68 9.27 -5.29 -19.23
CA GLY A 68 10.03 -4.83 -18.06
C GLY A 68 10.09 -5.83 -16.90
N ASN A 69 9.54 -7.05 -17.04
CA ASN A 69 9.63 -8.08 -16.00
C ASN A 69 11.03 -8.71 -15.99
N TYR A 70 11.50 -9.12 -14.82
CA TYR A 70 12.72 -9.90 -14.68
C TYR A 70 12.56 -11.03 -13.67
N SER A 71 13.45 -12.02 -13.77
CA SER A 71 13.55 -13.14 -12.83
C SER A 71 15.02 -13.52 -12.68
N ALA A 72 15.46 -13.72 -11.44
CA ALA A 72 16.81 -14.17 -11.11
C ALA A 72 16.76 -15.21 -9.99
N ASP A 73 17.45 -16.33 -10.19
CA ASP A 73 17.67 -17.35 -9.16
C ASP A 73 18.99 -17.04 -8.43
N LEU A 74 18.90 -16.87 -7.11
CA LEU A 74 20.00 -16.56 -6.20
C LEU A 74 20.49 -17.80 -5.43
N GLY A 75 19.98 -18.99 -5.75
CA GLY A 75 20.33 -20.24 -5.06
C GLY A 75 19.94 -20.20 -3.59
N ALA A 76 20.79 -20.68 -2.69
CA ALA A 76 20.49 -20.74 -1.25
C ALA A 76 20.62 -19.39 -0.51
N TYR A 77 20.71 -18.26 -1.22
CA TYR A 77 20.88 -16.95 -0.59
C TYR A 77 19.71 -16.62 0.35
N THR A 78 20.00 -16.13 1.56
CA THR A 78 19.02 -15.55 2.47
C THR A 78 19.57 -14.28 3.09
N GLY A 79 18.85 -13.17 2.98
CA GLY A 79 19.26 -11.89 3.58
C GLY A 79 18.79 -10.68 2.78
N PRO A 80 19.17 -9.46 3.19
CA PRO A 80 18.82 -8.24 2.47
C PRO A 80 19.46 -8.19 1.08
N ILE A 81 18.75 -7.62 0.10
CA ILE A 81 19.27 -7.42 -1.25
C ILE A 81 18.98 -6.02 -1.78
N ILE A 82 19.78 -5.59 -2.75
CA ILE A 82 19.51 -4.43 -3.62
C ILE A 82 19.43 -4.92 -5.06
N ALA A 83 18.44 -4.45 -5.81
CA ALA A 83 18.40 -4.57 -7.26
C ALA A 83 18.65 -3.20 -7.90
N GLU A 84 19.51 -3.17 -8.93
CA GLU A 84 19.82 -1.99 -9.73
C GLU A 84 19.35 -2.20 -11.17
N ALA A 85 18.58 -1.26 -11.70
CA ALA A 85 18.05 -1.30 -13.06
C ALA A 85 18.58 -0.13 -13.90
N SER A 86 18.98 -0.45 -15.13
CA SER A 86 19.38 0.53 -16.16
C SER A 86 18.89 0.07 -17.53
N GLY A 87 18.75 0.99 -18.47
CA GLY A 87 18.25 0.69 -19.82
C GLY A 87 17.31 1.75 -20.36
N SER A 88 16.68 1.44 -21.50
CA SER A 88 15.77 2.36 -22.18
C SER A 88 14.31 2.07 -21.85
N TYR A 89 13.49 3.12 -21.85
CA TYR A 89 12.07 3.04 -21.53
C TYR A 89 11.29 4.11 -22.30
N LEU A 90 9.98 3.89 -22.47
CA LEU A 90 9.07 4.91 -22.99
C LEU A 90 8.52 5.72 -21.81
N ASP A 91 8.87 7.00 -21.74
CA ASP A 91 8.44 7.90 -20.66
C ASP A 91 6.94 8.16 -20.70
N GLU A 92 6.26 7.96 -19.57
CA GLU A 92 4.80 8.02 -19.53
C GLU A 92 4.27 9.44 -19.79
N ALA A 93 4.96 10.47 -19.30
CA ALA A 93 4.53 11.85 -19.44
C ALA A 93 4.81 12.40 -20.84
N THR A 94 5.99 12.14 -21.41
CA THR A 94 6.40 12.72 -22.69
C THR A 94 6.10 11.84 -23.89
N GLY A 95 5.90 10.53 -23.71
CA GLY A 95 5.74 9.57 -24.81
C GLY A 95 7.01 9.41 -25.66
N LEU A 96 8.18 9.74 -25.10
CA LEU A 96 9.47 9.67 -25.77
C LEU A 96 10.33 8.59 -25.14
N THR A 97 11.16 7.93 -25.93
CA THR A 97 12.17 7.00 -25.42
C THR A 97 13.24 7.76 -24.66
N LYS A 98 13.48 7.35 -23.41
CA LYS A 98 14.53 7.87 -22.53
C LYS A 98 15.41 6.72 -22.03
N THR A 99 16.52 7.06 -21.39
CA THR A 99 17.47 6.08 -20.87
C THR A 99 17.85 6.37 -19.42
N ILE A 100 17.84 5.31 -18.61
CA ILE A 100 18.46 5.27 -17.29
C ILE A 100 19.89 4.76 -17.47
N SER A 101 20.87 5.62 -17.18
CA SER A 101 22.29 5.27 -17.29
C SER A 101 22.68 4.15 -16.32
N ALA A 102 23.60 3.27 -16.72
CA ALA A 102 24.19 2.28 -15.83
C ALA A 102 25.08 2.90 -14.74
N ASP A 103 25.53 4.14 -14.93
CA ASP A 103 26.30 4.90 -13.93
C ASP A 103 25.42 5.54 -12.86
N SER A 104 24.11 5.60 -13.12
CA SER A 104 23.10 6.11 -12.19
C SER A 104 21.81 5.28 -12.33
N PRO A 105 21.84 3.99 -11.94
CA PRO A 105 20.68 3.11 -12.06
C PRO A 105 19.58 3.50 -11.07
N LEU A 106 18.37 3.00 -11.31
CA LEU A 106 17.32 2.95 -10.29
C LEU A 106 17.59 1.78 -9.34
N HIS A 107 17.30 1.97 -8.06
CA HIS A 107 17.52 1.00 -7.00
C HIS A 107 16.19 0.56 -6.37
N ALA A 108 16.18 -0.66 -5.87
CA ALA A 108 15.18 -1.14 -4.94
C ALA A 108 15.84 -2.02 -3.89
N ALA A 109 15.43 -1.93 -2.63
CA ALA A 109 15.97 -2.75 -1.56
C ALA A 109 14.88 -3.61 -0.91
N LEU A 110 15.22 -4.87 -0.64
CA LEU A 110 14.36 -5.82 0.07
C LEU A 110 15.05 -6.22 1.38
N PRO A 111 14.36 -6.15 2.54
CA PRO A 111 15.00 -6.40 3.83
C PRO A 111 15.34 -7.88 4.04
N LEU A 112 14.64 -8.79 3.35
CA LEU A 112 14.85 -10.22 3.41
C LEU A 112 14.41 -10.88 2.09
N ALA A 113 15.36 -11.39 1.33
CA ALA A 113 15.11 -12.31 0.22
C ALA A 113 15.19 -13.75 0.73
N GLN A 114 14.08 -14.48 0.67
CA GLN A 114 13.99 -15.89 1.02
C GLN A 114 12.85 -16.53 0.23
N GLY A 115 13.10 -17.64 -0.46
CA GLY A 115 12.12 -18.27 -1.34
C GLY A 115 11.78 -17.39 -2.55
N THR A 116 10.55 -17.45 -3.05
CA THR A 116 10.12 -16.57 -4.15
C THR A 116 9.67 -15.22 -3.61
N VAL A 117 10.38 -14.15 -3.99
CA VAL A 117 10.10 -12.77 -3.55
C VAL A 117 9.90 -11.83 -4.74
N ASN A 118 9.09 -10.80 -4.55
CA ASN A 118 8.89 -9.72 -5.52
C ASN A 118 9.73 -8.50 -5.14
N LEU A 119 10.41 -7.89 -6.11
CA LEU A 119 11.20 -6.67 -5.94
C LEU A 119 11.05 -5.73 -7.15
N PRO A 120 10.01 -4.89 -7.19
CA PRO A 120 9.87 -3.87 -8.24
C PRO A 120 11.00 -2.83 -8.16
N VAL A 121 11.63 -2.50 -9.30
CA VAL A 121 12.64 -1.43 -9.40
C VAL A 121 12.02 -0.24 -10.11
N THR A 122 11.59 0.77 -9.35
CA THR A 122 10.81 1.90 -9.83
C THR A 122 11.31 3.21 -9.21
N ALA A 123 10.80 4.34 -9.71
CA ALA A 123 11.06 5.64 -9.09
C ALA A 123 10.64 5.71 -7.61
N LEU A 124 9.60 4.99 -7.18
CA LEU A 124 9.20 4.98 -5.77
C LEU A 124 10.09 4.08 -4.91
N THR A 125 10.53 2.93 -5.43
CA THR A 125 11.50 2.10 -4.69
C THR A 125 12.89 2.74 -4.65
N GLU A 126 13.23 3.59 -5.62
CA GLU A 126 14.42 4.46 -5.56
C GLU A 126 14.31 5.52 -4.44
N LEU A 127 13.14 6.16 -4.30
CA LEU A 127 12.90 7.07 -3.16
C LEU A 127 13.03 6.32 -1.83
N ALA A 128 12.50 5.10 -1.73
CA ALA A 128 12.62 4.29 -0.52
C ALA A 128 14.07 3.89 -0.25
N PHE A 129 14.83 3.50 -1.27
CA PHE A 129 16.26 3.24 -1.17
C PHE A 129 17.03 4.46 -0.65
N THR A 130 16.81 5.63 -1.24
CA THR A 130 17.41 6.89 -0.79
C THR A 130 17.04 7.19 0.68
N LYS A 131 15.81 6.88 1.10
CA LYS A 131 15.33 7.10 2.47
C LYS A 131 15.87 6.11 3.49
N ALA A 132 16.23 4.89 3.08
CA ALA A 132 16.93 3.95 3.93
C ALA A 132 18.34 4.46 4.33
N GLY A 133 18.90 5.38 3.54
CA GLY A 133 20.18 6.04 3.80
C GLY A 133 21.38 5.14 3.56
N SER A 134 22.55 5.53 4.09
CA SER A 134 23.80 4.78 3.90
C SER A 134 23.87 3.49 4.72
N THR A 135 23.09 3.38 5.80
CA THR A 135 23.05 2.18 6.65
C THR A 135 21.92 1.28 6.21
N LEU A 136 22.18 0.46 5.21
CA LEU A 136 21.20 -0.46 4.61
C LEU A 136 21.06 -1.75 5.45
N SER A 137 20.37 -1.64 6.58
CA SER A 137 19.94 -2.77 7.41
C SER A 137 18.54 -3.25 7.01
N ALA A 138 18.17 -4.48 7.37
CA ALA A 138 16.80 -4.97 7.17
C ALA A 138 15.74 -4.03 7.79
N SER A 139 16.03 -3.47 8.98
CA SER A 139 15.12 -2.56 9.67
C SER A 139 14.93 -1.23 8.96
N THR A 140 16.02 -0.61 8.47
CA THR A 140 15.98 0.68 7.78
C THR A 140 15.38 0.55 6.38
N ILE A 141 15.67 -0.54 5.66
CA ILE A 141 15.02 -0.87 4.39
C ILE A 141 13.51 -1.05 4.59
N SER A 142 13.10 -1.85 5.58
CA SER A 142 11.67 -2.06 5.87
C SER A 142 10.96 -0.76 6.21
N ALA A 143 11.55 0.06 7.10
CA ALA A 143 10.96 1.34 7.50
C ALA A 143 10.83 2.31 6.32
N ALA A 144 11.82 2.38 5.44
CA ALA A 144 11.78 3.26 4.28
C ALA A 144 10.76 2.80 3.23
N ASN A 145 10.66 1.49 2.97
CA ASN A 145 9.65 0.93 2.08
C ASN A 145 8.23 1.21 2.58
N THR A 146 7.98 1.01 3.89
CA THR A 146 6.70 1.35 4.53
C THR A 146 6.42 2.85 4.44
N LEU A 147 7.40 3.70 4.77
CA LEU A 147 7.24 5.16 4.71
C LEU A 147 6.83 5.62 3.31
N VAL A 148 7.54 5.20 2.26
CA VAL A 148 7.21 5.61 0.89
C VAL A 148 5.86 5.03 0.45
N SER A 149 5.55 3.79 0.83
CA SER A 149 4.24 3.18 0.53
C SER A 149 3.09 3.98 1.16
N ASP A 150 3.24 4.36 2.43
CA ASP A 150 2.24 5.13 3.17
C ASP A 150 2.05 6.53 2.62
N LEU A 151 3.14 7.18 2.19
CA LEU A 151 3.08 8.53 1.62
C LEU A 151 2.48 8.53 0.22
N PHE A 152 2.81 7.55 -0.62
CA PHE A 152 2.26 7.44 -1.97
C PHE A 152 0.95 6.63 -2.04
N LYS A 153 0.46 6.12 -0.90
CA LYS A 153 -0.79 5.34 -0.79
C LYS A 153 -0.82 4.09 -1.69
N VAL A 154 0.36 3.53 -1.99
CA VAL A 154 0.53 2.33 -2.82
C VAL A 154 1.56 1.41 -2.18
N ASP A 155 1.33 0.10 -2.17
CA ASP A 155 2.34 -0.85 -1.69
C ASP A 155 3.41 -1.03 -2.78
N ILE A 156 4.58 -0.40 -2.59
CA ILE A 156 5.64 -0.37 -3.61
C ILE A 156 6.38 -1.71 -3.76
N ILE A 157 6.14 -2.67 -2.87
CA ILE A 157 6.80 -4.00 -2.85
C ILE A 157 5.85 -5.09 -3.34
N ALA A 158 4.62 -5.13 -2.84
CA ALA A 158 3.66 -6.16 -3.18
C ALA A 158 2.84 -5.85 -4.44
N THR A 159 2.67 -4.56 -4.78
CA THR A 159 1.94 -4.16 -5.98
C THR A 159 2.92 -3.94 -7.12
N SER A 160 2.63 -4.49 -8.29
CA SER A 160 3.37 -4.15 -9.51
C SER A 160 2.60 -3.09 -10.30
N PRO A 161 3.25 -2.02 -10.77
CA PRO A 161 2.61 -1.10 -11.70
C PRO A 161 2.30 -1.83 -13.00
N VAL A 162 1.33 -1.31 -13.74
CA VAL A 162 0.92 -1.85 -15.03
C VAL A 162 1.37 -0.90 -16.13
N ALA A 163 1.82 -1.45 -17.26
CA ALA A 163 2.17 -0.64 -18.43
C ALA A 163 1.00 0.28 -18.81
N PRO A 164 1.22 1.56 -19.13
CA PRO A 164 0.16 2.51 -19.46
C PRO A 164 -0.36 2.28 -20.88
N THR A 165 -0.79 1.07 -21.19
CA THR A 165 -1.44 0.71 -22.45
C THR A 165 -2.91 0.40 -22.19
N THR A 166 -3.78 0.76 -23.14
CA THR A 166 -5.22 0.53 -23.02
C THR A 166 -5.55 -0.92 -22.70
N GLU A 167 -4.78 -1.88 -23.23
CA GLU A 167 -5.03 -3.31 -23.01
C GLU A 167 -4.66 -3.75 -21.60
N ALA A 168 -3.46 -3.42 -21.14
CA ALA A 168 -2.99 -3.84 -19.82
C ALA A 168 -3.85 -3.27 -18.68
N LEU A 169 -4.43 -2.09 -18.89
CA LEU A 169 -5.23 -1.38 -17.89
C LEU A 169 -6.69 -1.81 -17.80
N LYS A 170 -7.21 -2.60 -18.76
CA LYS A 170 -8.59 -3.12 -18.72
C LYS A 170 -8.84 -4.04 -17.52
N THR A 171 -7.85 -4.87 -17.18
CA THR A 171 -7.93 -5.86 -16.11
C THR A 171 -7.14 -5.46 -14.86
N ALA A 172 -6.45 -4.31 -14.90
CA ALA A 172 -5.67 -3.81 -13.78
C ALA A 172 -6.58 -3.44 -12.59
N THR A 173 -6.17 -3.87 -11.40
CA THR A 173 -6.79 -3.45 -10.14
C THR A 173 -6.57 -1.95 -9.90
N GLN A 174 -7.39 -1.34 -9.04
CA GLN A 174 -7.24 0.09 -8.73
C GLN A 174 -5.86 0.40 -8.13
N ALA A 175 -5.32 -0.45 -7.25
CA ALA A 175 -4.00 -0.27 -6.65
C ALA A 175 -2.88 -0.25 -7.71
N GLN A 176 -2.99 -1.11 -8.74
CA GLN A 176 -2.05 -1.11 -9.85
C GLN A 176 -2.14 0.17 -10.69
N LYS A 177 -3.36 0.67 -10.93
CA LYS A 177 -3.57 1.94 -11.64
C LYS A 177 -3.03 3.13 -10.85
N ASP A 178 -3.28 3.16 -9.54
CA ASP A 178 -2.75 4.18 -8.63
C ASP A 178 -1.22 4.16 -8.61
N TYR A 179 -0.60 2.97 -8.59
CA TYR A 179 0.87 2.88 -8.67
C TYR A 179 1.39 3.39 -10.03
N THR A 180 0.80 2.98 -11.15
CA THR A 180 1.15 3.50 -12.47
C THR A 180 1.00 5.02 -12.54
N LEU A 181 -0.07 5.57 -11.96
CA LEU A 181 -0.33 7.00 -11.93
C LEU A 181 0.70 7.76 -11.07
N ALA A 182 1.12 7.21 -9.93
CA ALA A 182 2.18 7.77 -9.11
C ALA A 182 3.53 7.83 -9.84
N LEU A 183 3.88 6.76 -10.58
CA LEU A 183 5.11 6.74 -11.40
C LEU A 183 5.05 7.75 -12.56
N ALA A 184 3.88 7.90 -13.17
CA ALA A 184 3.64 8.89 -14.20
C ALA A 184 3.74 10.34 -13.68
N ALA A 185 3.29 10.60 -12.44
CA ALA A 185 3.49 11.90 -11.80
C ALA A 185 4.97 12.22 -11.59
N ILE A 186 5.78 11.26 -11.14
CA ILE A 186 7.25 11.46 -11.08
C ILE A 186 7.82 11.69 -12.49
N SER A 187 7.28 11.05 -13.53
CA SER A 187 7.63 11.35 -14.94
C SER A 187 7.36 12.80 -15.30
N GLN A 188 6.18 13.29 -14.93
CA GLN A 188 5.75 14.66 -15.21
C GLN A 188 6.63 15.66 -14.46
N MET A 189 7.02 15.39 -13.21
CA MET A 189 8.01 16.17 -12.47
C MET A 189 9.38 16.15 -13.14
N ALA A 190 9.86 14.98 -13.57
CA ALA A 190 11.14 14.87 -14.29
C ALA A 190 11.11 15.64 -15.62
N SER A 191 10.00 15.62 -16.36
CA SER A 191 9.88 16.33 -17.64
C SER A 191 10.05 17.85 -17.52
N THR A 192 9.76 18.41 -16.34
CA THR A 192 9.85 19.85 -16.04
C THR A 192 11.06 20.21 -15.17
N SER A 193 11.82 19.21 -14.71
CA SER A 193 13.02 19.42 -13.90
C SER A 193 14.18 19.95 -14.76
N ALA A 194 15.03 20.77 -14.15
CA ALA A 194 16.28 21.20 -14.77
C ALA A 194 17.23 20.01 -14.97
N GLY A 195 18.11 20.08 -15.96
CA GLY A 195 19.10 19.04 -16.24
C GLY A 195 19.49 18.97 -17.72
N THR A 196 20.69 18.48 -18.00
CA THR A 196 21.23 18.35 -19.36
C THR A 196 20.87 17.02 -20.02
N SER A 197 20.69 15.96 -19.22
CA SER A 197 20.29 14.63 -19.68
C SER A 197 18.95 14.19 -19.06
N ASP A 198 18.34 13.13 -19.61
CA ASP A 198 17.15 12.51 -19.03
C ASP A 198 17.40 11.94 -17.64
N THR A 199 18.59 11.37 -17.43
CA THR A 199 19.02 10.87 -16.11
C THR A 199 19.14 12.01 -15.10
N ASP A 200 19.72 13.16 -15.48
CA ASP A 200 19.81 14.33 -14.58
C ASP A 200 18.44 14.82 -14.15
N LYS A 201 17.51 14.92 -15.11
CA LYS A 201 16.15 15.39 -14.86
C LYS A 201 15.38 14.47 -13.93
N LEU A 202 15.49 13.15 -14.14
CA LEU A 202 14.89 12.16 -13.25
C LEU A 202 15.51 12.22 -11.85
N ASN A 203 16.84 12.25 -11.76
CA ASN A 203 17.56 12.35 -10.49
C ASN A 203 17.21 13.64 -9.73
N ASN A 204 17.04 14.76 -10.42
CA ASN A 204 16.65 16.03 -9.82
C ASN A 204 15.21 15.98 -9.28
N ALA A 205 14.28 15.37 -10.02
CA ALA A 205 12.90 15.17 -9.54
C ALA A 205 12.87 14.26 -8.30
N LEU A 206 13.62 13.15 -8.33
CA LEU A 206 13.73 12.22 -7.21
C LEU A 206 14.42 12.87 -6.00
N THR A 207 15.49 13.63 -6.21
CA THR A 207 16.20 14.34 -5.14
C THR A 207 15.30 15.38 -4.48
N THR A 208 14.59 16.19 -5.28
CA THR A 208 13.66 17.22 -4.77
C THR A 208 12.52 16.58 -3.97
N THR A 209 11.94 15.49 -4.51
CA THR A 209 10.89 14.74 -3.82
C THR A 209 11.41 14.12 -2.53
N GLY A 210 12.59 13.49 -2.60
CA GLY A 210 13.29 12.88 -1.49
C GLY A 210 13.57 13.89 -0.38
N GLN A 211 14.13 15.06 -0.67
CA GLN A 211 14.38 16.12 0.33
C GLN A 211 13.10 16.56 1.05
N GLY A 212 11.96 16.48 0.37
CA GLY A 212 10.65 16.75 0.92
C GLY A 212 10.09 15.71 1.87
N ILE A 213 10.62 14.49 1.89
CA ILE A 213 10.09 13.38 2.70
C ILE A 213 10.79 13.33 4.06
N SER A 214 10.00 13.25 5.12
CA SER A 214 10.43 13.03 6.51
C SER A 214 9.68 11.86 7.15
N SER A 215 10.04 11.49 8.38
CA SER A 215 9.30 10.49 9.16
C SER A 215 7.88 10.93 9.55
N THR A 216 7.56 12.23 9.44
CA THR A 216 6.26 12.81 9.79
C THR A 216 5.45 13.26 8.58
N GLY A 217 5.80 12.80 7.37
CA GLY A 217 5.11 13.21 6.14
C GLY A 217 6.03 13.86 5.11
N MET A 218 5.44 14.30 4.01
CA MET A 218 6.10 15.20 3.07
C MET A 218 6.00 16.66 3.52
N THR A 219 6.81 17.56 2.95
CA THR A 219 6.58 19.00 3.08
C THR A 219 5.40 19.44 2.20
N THR A 220 4.75 20.55 2.54
CA THR A 220 3.67 21.13 1.72
C THR A 220 4.12 21.42 0.29
N ALA A 221 5.35 21.93 0.11
CA ALA A 221 5.88 22.21 -1.22
C ALA A 221 5.98 20.94 -2.09
N THR A 222 6.45 19.83 -1.51
CA THR A 222 6.55 18.54 -2.20
C THR A 222 5.18 17.95 -2.52
N VAL A 223 4.23 18.02 -1.59
CA VAL A 223 2.84 17.59 -1.83
C VAL A 223 2.24 18.37 -2.99
N ASN A 224 2.36 19.71 -2.98
CA ASN A 224 1.84 20.55 -4.05
C ASN A 224 2.50 20.25 -5.40
N ALA A 225 3.81 19.98 -5.42
CA ALA A 225 4.52 19.61 -6.64
C ALA A 225 4.01 18.27 -7.21
N ILE A 226 3.82 17.26 -6.37
CA ILE A 226 3.29 15.95 -6.80
C ILE A 226 1.83 16.09 -7.25
N GLN A 227 0.98 16.80 -6.51
CA GLN A 227 -0.42 17.01 -6.89
C GLN A 227 -0.54 17.77 -8.21
N SER A 228 0.28 18.81 -8.42
CA SER A 228 0.33 19.54 -9.69
C SER A 228 0.76 18.62 -10.84
N ALA A 229 1.75 17.75 -10.61
CA ALA A 229 2.21 16.77 -11.60
C ALA A 229 1.15 15.71 -11.90
N LEU A 230 0.40 15.24 -10.89
CA LEU A 230 -0.73 14.32 -11.06
C LEU A 230 -1.83 14.96 -11.90
N THR A 231 -2.26 16.18 -11.57
CA THR A 231 -3.29 16.90 -12.34
C THR A 231 -2.85 17.13 -13.78
N ALA A 232 -1.61 17.59 -13.98
CA ALA A 232 -1.06 17.78 -15.32
C ALA A 232 -1.04 16.47 -16.12
N PHE A 233 -0.58 15.37 -15.50
CA PHE A 233 -0.54 14.06 -16.17
C PHE A 233 -1.92 13.51 -16.48
N VAL A 234 -2.90 13.63 -15.57
CA VAL A 234 -4.24 13.09 -15.80
C VAL A 234 -4.92 13.74 -17.03
N SER A 235 -4.62 15.01 -17.29
CA SER A 235 -5.07 15.74 -18.49
C SER A 235 -4.21 15.50 -19.75
N ASN A 236 -3.08 14.80 -19.62
CA ASN A 236 -2.12 14.59 -20.70
C ASN A 236 -2.65 13.55 -21.71
N ALA A 237 -2.44 13.79 -23.01
CA ALA A 237 -2.83 12.86 -24.09
C ALA A 237 -2.17 11.46 -23.98
N ASN A 238 -1.03 11.38 -23.31
CA ASN A 238 -0.30 10.15 -23.04
C ASN A 238 -0.90 9.35 -21.86
N ASN A 239 -1.81 9.94 -21.07
CA ASN A 239 -2.51 9.22 -20.02
C ASN A 239 -3.45 8.16 -20.62
N LYS A 240 -3.09 6.88 -20.48
CA LYS A 240 -3.93 5.75 -20.88
C LYS A 240 -4.58 5.03 -19.70
N THR A 241 -4.36 5.47 -18.46
CA THR A 241 -4.83 4.81 -17.22
C THR A 241 -6.35 4.67 -17.14
N GLY A 242 -7.09 5.50 -17.88
CA GLY A 242 -8.54 5.64 -17.77
C GLY A 242 -8.97 6.48 -16.58
N ILE A 243 -8.02 6.95 -15.76
CA ILE A 243 -8.29 7.90 -14.67
C ILE A 243 -8.25 9.30 -15.26
N SER A 244 -9.38 10.00 -15.21
CA SER A 244 -9.53 11.40 -15.61
C SER A 244 -9.67 12.36 -14.44
N ASP A 245 -9.79 11.83 -13.21
CA ASP A 245 -9.92 12.61 -11.99
C ASP A 245 -9.14 11.94 -10.85
N THR A 246 -8.10 12.61 -10.36
CA THR A 246 -7.27 12.15 -9.24
C THR A 246 -8.06 11.99 -7.95
N SER A 247 -9.19 12.68 -7.82
CA SER A 247 -10.06 12.64 -6.64
C SER A 247 -10.74 11.28 -6.44
N THR A 248 -10.74 10.44 -7.49
CA THR A 248 -11.23 9.06 -7.47
C THR A 248 -10.17 8.03 -7.08
N THR A 249 -8.94 8.47 -6.79
CA THR A 249 -7.78 7.61 -6.51
C THR A 249 -7.31 7.77 -5.07
N SER A 250 -6.53 6.80 -4.57
CA SER A 250 -5.88 6.94 -3.27
C SER A 250 -4.84 8.09 -3.23
N LEU A 251 -4.33 8.51 -4.39
CA LEU A 251 -3.30 9.54 -4.53
C LEU A 251 -3.77 10.95 -4.21
N VAL A 252 -5.08 11.20 -4.06
CA VAL A 252 -5.60 12.50 -3.61
C VAL A 252 -5.00 12.93 -2.26
N ASN A 253 -4.56 11.96 -1.45
CA ASN A 253 -3.91 12.20 -0.15
C ASN A 253 -2.40 11.93 -0.17
N VAL A 254 -1.76 12.01 -1.34
CA VAL A 254 -0.30 11.82 -1.45
C VAL A 254 0.46 12.74 -0.50
N GLY A 255 1.49 12.19 0.15
CA GLY A 255 2.37 12.85 1.11
C GLY A 255 1.79 13.06 2.51
N THR A 256 0.53 12.68 2.75
CA THR A 256 -0.03 12.57 4.10
C THR A 256 0.37 11.24 4.74
N LEU A 257 0.50 11.20 6.06
CA LEU A 257 0.59 9.93 6.79
C LEU A 257 -0.82 9.40 7.08
N SER A 258 -0.94 8.09 7.25
CA SER A 258 -2.19 7.48 7.72
C SER A 258 -2.04 7.08 9.18
N LYS A 259 -3.03 7.42 10.02
CA LYS A 259 -3.09 6.94 11.40
C LYS A 259 -4.47 6.38 11.70
N SER A 260 -4.51 5.13 12.12
CA SER A 260 -5.74 4.47 12.57
C SER A 260 -5.93 4.60 14.08
N TYR A 261 -7.18 4.82 14.46
CA TYR A 261 -7.67 4.88 15.84
C TYR A 261 -8.87 3.95 15.98
N LYS A 262 -9.02 3.35 17.17
CA LYS A 262 -10.15 2.48 17.48
C LYS A 262 -11.24 3.27 18.17
N LEU A 263 -12.45 3.22 17.64
CA LEU A 263 -13.64 3.78 18.26
C LEU A 263 -14.22 2.71 19.19
N MET A 264 -14.19 2.98 20.49
CA MET A 264 -14.54 2.05 21.54
C MET A 264 -15.87 2.45 22.19
N LEU A 265 -16.87 1.57 22.10
CA LEU A 265 -18.10 1.63 22.87
C LEU A 265 -17.84 1.20 24.31
N GLN A 266 -18.10 2.10 25.25
CA GLN A 266 -17.91 1.88 26.69
C GLN A 266 -19.12 2.39 27.46
N GLY A 267 -19.12 2.21 28.78
CA GLY A 267 -20.13 2.76 29.68
C GLY A 267 -20.81 1.73 30.57
N THR A 268 -21.87 2.15 31.24
CA THR A 268 -22.68 1.34 32.16
C THR A 268 -24.04 1.06 31.53
N PHE A 269 -24.07 0.13 30.58
CA PHE A 269 -25.30 -0.35 29.94
C PHE A 269 -25.32 -1.88 29.96
N THR A 270 -26.52 -2.45 29.91
CA THR A 270 -26.66 -3.91 29.85
C THR A 270 -26.08 -4.42 28.53
N PRO A 271 -25.07 -5.32 28.54
CA PRO A 271 -24.52 -5.86 27.31
C PRO A 271 -25.61 -6.44 26.41
N GLY A 272 -25.60 -6.05 25.13
CA GLY A 272 -26.62 -6.45 24.20
C GLY A 272 -27.96 -5.70 24.31
N SER A 273 -28.03 -4.54 24.97
CA SER A 273 -29.22 -3.69 24.93
C SER A 273 -29.24 -2.70 23.77
N VAL A 274 -28.10 -2.47 23.11
CA VAL A 274 -27.92 -1.40 22.13
C VAL A 274 -27.95 -1.97 20.72
N THR A 275 -28.74 -1.37 19.83
CA THR A 275 -28.84 -1.76 18.41
C THR A 275 -28.55 -0.61 17.46
N GLY A 276 -28.54 0.62 17.96
CA GLY A 276 -28.15 1.80 17.19
C GLY A 276 -27.35 2.78 18.04
N ILE A 277 -26.31 3.37 17.46
CA ILE A 277 -25.53 4.46 18.05
C ILE A 277 -25.35 5.57 17.00
N GLN A 278 -25.41 6.82 17.45
CA GLN A 278 -25.06 7.99 16.65
C GLN A 278 -24.25 8.95 17.52
N PHE A 279 -23.19 9.53 16.99
CA PHE A 279 -22.38 10.53 17.71
C PHE A 279 -21.66 11.45 16.73
N ASP A 280 -21.24 12.61 17.23
CA ASP A 280 -20.36 13.51 16.52
C ASP A 280 -18.95 13.40 17.09
N LEU A 281 -17.97 13.28 16.22
CA LEU A 281 -16.55 13.23 16.55
C LEU A 281 -15.89 14.53 16.10
N SER A 282 -15.26 15.25 17.02
CA SER A 282 -14.39 16.37 16.69
C SER A 282 -13.00 15.85 16.35
N LEU A 283 -12.51 16.23 15.17
CA LEU A 283 -11.18 15.86 14.69
C LEU A 283 -10.16 16.95 15.04
N PRO A 284 -8.91 16.59 15.37
CA PRO A 284 -7.83 17.55 15.54
C PRO A 284 -7.60 18.40 14.29
N ALA A 285 -7.10 19.62 14.47
CA ALA A 285 -6.85 20.54 13.37
C ALA A 285 -5.95 19.91 12.28
N GLY A 286 -6.36 20.08 11.02
CA GLY A 286 -5.64 19.55 9.86
C GLY A 286 -5.88 18.08 9.56
N VAL A 287 -6.39 17.27 10.50
CA VAL A 287 -6.74 15.88 10.20
C VAL A 287 -7.86 15.83 9.17
N THR A 288 -7.67 15.05 8.11
CA THR A 288 -8.69 14.83 7.08
C THR A 288 -9.04 13.36 6.96
N LEU A 289 -10.16 13.08 6.28
CA LEU A 289 -10.63 11.73 5.96
C LEU A 289 -10.77 11.59 4.44
N ASN A 290 -10.71 10.36 3.96
CA ASN A 290 -11.05 10.01 2.59
C ASN A 290 -12.56 10.09 2.45
N VAL A 291 -13.02 11.00 1.60
CA VAL A 291 -14.45 11.23 1.35
C VAL A 291 -14.75 11.20 -0.14
N ASP A 292 -15.97 10.80 -0.46
CA ASP A 292 -16.53 11.02 -1.79
C ASP A 292 -16.81 12.51 -1.96
N ASN A 293 -16.15 13.17 -2.91
CA ASN A 293 -16.25 14.62 -3.09
C ASN A 293 -17.63 15.11 -3.55
N SER A 294 -18.47 14.23 -4.08
CA SER A 294 -19.82 14.57 -4.53
C SER A 294 -20.86 14.49 -3.40
N THR A 295 -20.67 13.57 -2.46
CA THR A 295 -21.64 13.29 -1.38
C THR A 295 -21.16 13.63 0.03
N SER A 296 -19.86 13.91 0.20
CA SER A 296 -19.19 14.02 1.51
C SER A 296 -19.30 12.76 2.38
N ALA A 297 -19.66 11.62 1.77
CA ALA A 297 -19.69 10.34 2.44
C ALA A 297 -18.26 9.87 2.74
N VAL A 298 -18.02 9.36 3.96
CA VAL A 298 -16.70 8.83 4.32
C VAL A 298 -16.49 7.47 3.66
N LEU A 299 -15.35 7.31 2.98
CA LEU A 299 -14.97 6.07 2.33
C LEU A 299 -14.57 5.00 3.36
N ALA A 300 -14.76 3.73 3.02
CA ALA A 300 -14.40 2.60 3.88
C ALA A 300 -12.91 2.56 4.25
N SER A 301 -12.04 3.18 3.44
CA SER A 301 -10.61 3.34 3.74
C SER A 301 -10.33 4.27 4.93
N SER A 302 -11.28 5.15 5.29
CA SER A 302 -11.18 6.06 6.43
C SER A 302 -12.06 5.68 7.60
N LEU A 303 -13.17 4.97 7.39
CA LEU A 303 -14.00 4.48 8.49
C LEU A 303 -14.60 3.13 8.12
N ALA A 304 -14.27 2.11 8.90
CA ALA A 304 -14.79 0.75 8.70
C ALA A 304 -15.23 0.14 10.03
N LEU A 305 -16.27 -0.69 9.99
CA LEU A 305 -16.66 -1.51 11.12
C LEU A 305 -15.55 -2.51 11.46
N SER A 306 -15.31 -2.71 12.75
CA SER A 306 -14.25 -3.60 13.22
C SER A 306 -14.51 -4.08 14.65
N GLY A 307 -13.73 -5.06 15.09
CA GLY A 307 -13.76 -5.57 16.46
C GLY A 307 -15.10 -6.21 16.85
N ALA A 308 -15.75 -5.65 17.87
CA ALA A 308 -17.00 -6.13 18.44
C ALA A 308 -18.25 -5.64 17.66
N ALA A 309 -18.07 -4.93 16.54
CA ALA A 309 -19.16 -4.64 15.62
C ALA A 309 -19.80 -5.95 15.10
N PRO A 310 -21.10 -6.17 15.32
CA PRO A 310 -21.74 -7.39 14.86
C PRO A 310 -21.76 -7.51 13.34
N SER A 311 -21.68 -8.75 12.83
CA SER A 311 -21.85 -9.03 11.40
C SER A 311 -23.21 -8.52 10.91
N GLY A 312 -23.24 -7.88 9.75
CA GLY A 312 -24.43 -7.27 9.18
C GLY A 312 -24.79 -5.88 9.76
N ALA A 313 -23.95 -5.31 10.63
CA ALA A 313 -24.09 -3.91 11.02
C ALA A 313 -23.91 -2.99 9.79
N LEU A 314 -24.67 -1.90 9.78
CA LEU A 314 -24.59 -0.85 8.77
C LEU A 314 -23.92 0.37 9.38
N LEU A 315 -22.97 0.93 8.65
CA LEU A 315 -22.23 2.13 8.99
C LEU A 315 -22.59 3.22 8.00
N SER A 316 -22.91 4.40 8.51
CA SER A 316 -23.01 5.63 7.74
C SER A 316 -22.25 6.73 8.45
N ALA A 317 -21.56 7.57 7.69
CA ALA A 317 -20.87 8.71 8.26
C ALA A 317 -20.83 9.88 7.29
N HIS A 318 -20.95 11.08 7.84
CA HIS A 318 -20.88 12.33 7.12
C HIS A 318 -19.73 13.16 7.68
N TYR A 319 -18.82 13.58 6.80
CA TYR A 319 -17.68 14.40 7.17
C TYR A 319 -17.92 15.87 6.81
N SER A 320 -17.58 16.75 7.73
CA SER A 320 -17.36 18.17 7.48
C SER A 320 -15.99 18.56 8.05
N SER A 321 -15.38 19.62 7.55
CA SER A 321 -14.02 19.98 8.00
C SER A 321 -13.92 20.08 9.53
N GLY A 322 -13.10 19.21 10.13
CA GLY A 322 -12.91 19.13 11.59
C GLY A 322 -13.98 18.35 12.38
N ALA A 323 -15.01 17.81 11.73
CA ALA A 323 -16.09 17.07 12.38
C ALA A 323 -16.58 15.86 11.58
N LEU A 324 -16.97 14.80 12.28
CA LEU A 324 -17.46 13.56 11.69
C LEU A 324 -18.71 13.10 12.45
N THR A 325 -19.86 13.08 11.78
CA THR A 325 -21.07 12.45 12.34
C THR A 325 -21.09 10.99 11.93
N VAL A 326 -21.15 10.09 12.92
CA VAL A 326 -21.15 8.63 12.71
C VAL A 326 -22.47 8.06 13.18
N GLY A 327 -23.07 7.18 12.37
CA GLY A 327 -24.22 6.35 12.71
C GLY A 327 -23.91 4.88 12.46
N ILE A 328 -24.18 4.02 13.45
CA ILE A 328 -24.07 2.58 13.30
C ILE A 328 -25.35 1.92 13.78
N ILE A 329 -25.95 1.07 12.95
CA ILE A 329 -27.15 0.30 13.28
C ILE A 329 -26.93 -1.18 13.01
N THR A 330 -27.58 -2.04 13.77
CA THR A 330 -27.44 -3.49 13.64
C THR A 330 -28.65 -4.21 14.22
N THR A 331 -28.99 -5.37 13.66
CA THR A 331 -30.01 -6.26 14.21
C THR A 331 -29.46 -7.14 15.32
N SER A 332 -28.14 -7.32 15.35
CA SER A 332 -27.41 -8.01 16.41
C SER A 332 -26.95 -6.99 17.44
N ARG A 333 -27.12 -7.25 18.73
CA ARG A 333 -26.93 -6.20 19.75
C ARG A 333 -25.43 -5.93 20.02
N PHE A 334 -25.06 -4.67 20.25
CA PHE A 334 -23.70 -4.30 20.63
C PHE A 334 -23.36 -4.70 22.07
N SER A 335 -22.08 -4.97 22.28
CA SER A 335 -21.44 -5.05 23.61
C SER A 335 -20.35 -4.00 23.72
N THR A 336 -19.79 -3.79 24.91
CA THR A 336 -18.63 -2.91 25.08
C THR A 336 -17.45 -3.44 24.27
N GLY A 337 -16.73 -2.56 23.56
CA GLY A 337 -15.61 -2.95 22.72
C GLY A 337 -15.39 -2.02 21.56
N GLU A 338 -14.45 -2.38 20.68
CA GLU A 338 -14.21 -1.69 19.42
C GLU A 338 -15.43 -1.85 18.51
N VAL A 339 -15.95 -0.76 17.97
CA VAL A 339 -17.10 -0.77 17.04
C VAL A 339 -16.74 -0.29 15.63
N ALA A 340 -15.63 0.43 15.50
CA ALA A 340 -15.11 0.86 14.21
C ALA A 340 -13.63 1.25 14.32
N THR A 341 -12.93 1.21 13.19
CA THR A 341 -11.59 1.77 13.02
C THR A 341 -11.70 3.04 12.17
N LEU A 342 -11.19 4.15 12.71
CA LEU A 342 -11.07 5.44 12.04
C LEU A 342 -9.64 5.60 11.53
N THR A 343 -9.44 5.68 10.23
CA THR A 343 -8.16 5.96 9.59
C THR A 343 -8.14 7.38 9.06
N CYS A 344 -7.29 8.19 9.68
CA CYS A 344 -7.12 9.61 9.40
C CYS A 344 -5.91 9.87 8.50
N ASN A 345 -6.04 10.85 7.61
CA ASN A 345 -4.91 11.44 6.91
C ASN A 345 -4.34 12.56 7.76
N ILE A 346 -3.04 12.48 8.04
CA ILE A 346 -2.30 13.47 8.81
C ILE A 346 -1.55 14.37 7.83
N PRO A 347 -1.74 15.69 7.90
CA PRO A 347 -1.08 16.62 6.99
C PRO A 347 0.43 16.49 6.98
N ALA A 348 0.98 16.85 5.83
CA ALA A 348 2.38 17.16 5.62
C ALA A 348 2.98 17.98 6.78
N GLY A 349 4.07 17.48 7.38
CA GLY A 349 4.81 18.17 8.44
C GLY A 349 4.16 18.18 9.82
N VAL A 350 3.05 17.45 10.01
CA VAL A 350 2.33 17.38 11.28
C VAL A 350 2.49 15.98 11.88
N SER A 351 2.80 15.89 13.17
CA SER A 351 2.81 14.61 13.88
C SER A 351 1.39 14.06 14.02
N ALA A 352 1.24 12.73 13.94
CA ALA A 352 -0.05 12.09 14.21
C ALA A 352 -0.58 12.51 15.60
N PRO A 353 -1.82 13.02 15.71
CA PRO A 353 -2.37 13.47 16.98
C PRO A 353 -2.56 12.30 17.96
N SER A 354 -2.48 12.57 19.26
CA SER A 354 -2.86 11.57 20.25
C SER A 354 -4.37 11.36 20.23
N ALA A 355 -4.83 10.16 20.58
CA ALA A 355 -6.25 9.84 20.67
C ALA A 355 -7.04 10.78 21.61
N SER A 356 -6.37 11.36 22.61
CA SER A 356 -6.94 12.33 23.55
C SER A 356 -7.31 13.69 22.95
N LEU A 357 -6.82 14.01 21.75
CA LEU A 357 -7.18 15.24 21.02
C LEU A 357 -8.50 15.08 20.26
N PHE A 358 -9.03 13.87 20.17
CA PHE A 358 -10.36 13.60 19.64
C PHE A 358 -11.38 13.68 20.77
N SER A 359 -12.60 14.13 20.45
CA SER A 359 -13.71 14.11 21.40
C SER A 359 -14.98 13.65 20.72
N ALA A 360 -15.77 12.83 21.42
CA ALA A 360 -17.09 12.40 20.98
C ALA A 360 -18.17 13.16 21.76
N ALA A 361 -19.16 13.69 21.05
CA ALA A 361 -20.26 14.47 21.59
C ALA A 361 -21.59 14.02 20.96
N ASN A 362 -22.69 14.59 21.46
CA ASN A 362 -24.04 14.37 20.94
C ASN A 362 -24.43 12.88 20.79
N LEU A 363 -23.90 12.03 21.68
CA LEU A 363 -24.13 10.60 21.64
C LEU A 363 -25.60 10.29 21.87
N ARG A 364 -26.18 9.56 20.93
CA ARG A 364 -27.52 8.96 21.00
C ARG A 364 -27.37 7.46 20.84
N SER A 365 -28.20 6.72 21.55
CA SER A 365 -28.25 5.28 21.37
C SER A 365 -29.66 4.75 21.59
N ILE A 366 -29.99 3.66 20.90
CA ILE A 366 -31.31 3.06 20.93
C ILE A 366 -31.22 1.54 21.09
N ASP A 367 -32.26 0.96 21.67
CA ASP A 367 -32.51 -0.48 21.70
C ASP A 367 -33.30 -0.94 20.46
N LYS A 368 -33.57 -2.26 20.40
CA LYS A 368 -34.30 -2.89 19.29
C LYS A 368 -35.73 -2.34 19.08
N ASN A 369 -36.30 -1.68 20.08
CA ASN A 369 -37.64 -1.09 20.05
C ASN A 369 -37.57 0.43 19.79
N GLY A 370 -36.37 1.01 19.60
CA GLY A 370 -36.16 2.44 19.43
C GLY A 370 -36.10 3.23 20.74
N ALA A 371 -36.14 2.57 21.91
CA ALA A 371 -36.03 3.24 23.20
C ALA A 371 -34.58 3.66 23.47
N THR A 372 -34.40 4.84 24.07
CA THR A 372 -33.06 5.37 24.36
C THR A 372 -32.34 4.50 25.40
N VAL A 373 -31.08 4.13 25.13
CA VAL A 373 -30.20 3.49 26.11
C VAL A 373 -29.25 4.53 26.72
N ALA A 374 -29.25 4.66 28.05
CA ALA A 374 -28.41 5.62 28.76
C ALA A 374 -27.05 5.01 29.16
N GLY A 375 -26.13 5.85 29.63
CA GLY A 375 -24.87 5.42 30.25
C GLY A 375 -23.78 4.97 29.28
N ILE A 376 -23.97 5.19 27.97
CA ILE A 376 -23.00 4.85 26.93
C ILE A 376 -21.98 5.97 26.73
N MET A 377 -20.75 5.62 26.35
CA MET A 377 -19.71 6.54 25.91
C MET A 377 -18.98 5.99 24.69
N ILE A 378 -18.48 6.89 23.83
CA ILE A 378 -17.51 6.57 22.78
C ILE A 378 -16.16 7.15 23.18
N THR A 379 -15.13 6.32 23.12
CA THR A 379 -13.75 6.72 23.39
C THR A 379 -12.86 6.33 22.22
N ILE A 380 -11.78 7.06 22.02
CA ILE A 380 -10.84 6.86 20.91
C ILE A 380 -9.55 6.29 21.50
N LYS A 381 -8.99 5.25 20.89
CA LYS A 381 -7.74 4.61 21.32
C LYS A 381 -6.73 4.47 20.20
#